data_AF-A0AAD7JYS9-F1
#
_entry.id   AF-A0AAD7JYS9-F1
#
_cell.length_a   1.000
_cell.length_b   1.000
_cell.length_c   1.000
_cell.angle_alpha   90.00
_cell.angle_beta   90.00
_cell.angle_gamma   90.00
#
_symmetry.space_group_name_H-M   'P 1'
#
loop_
_entity.id
_entity.type
_entity.pdbx_description
1 polymer ?
#
loop_
_entity_poly.entity_id
_entity_poly.type
_entity_poly.pdbx_seq_one_letter_code
_entity_poly.pdbx_strand_id
1 'polypeptide(L)'
;MSGPISDDEKVTQPIRIGDTSGHVIDLDPSTLPKNSIVIMDGSEPFVTTAEEMAAAIPDRGPLVRACGTCHKTPTSMGVQEFSKCASCGSTRYCSRQCQASDWKEHKPICKQRVAAQNRLAVQREAARLAGKRFCTPMTIQTWYRNQFRAIEHAAFHILEVYKGPKASLLRTHIAVFTVRVDEKTPEDPELVRFLEVLALPLDKFAQEIRMDKINHDRCKKAAKSGQAMVLYFMDMEDWLHHIEFHGPPSSEPYTRGEKTPDKHWRAHVIMKLNGGL
;
A
#
# COMPACT_ATOMS: atom_id res chain seq x y z
N MET A 1 -13.43 22.96 -44.80
CA MET A 1 -13.08 24.36 -44.50
C MET A 1 -13.12 24.51 -42.99
N SER A 2 -11.94 24.47 -42.38
CA SER A 2 -11.72 24.53 -40.94
C SER A 2 -11.45 25.98 -40.58
N GLY A 3 -12.33 26.60 -39.79
CA GLY A 3 -12.06 27.89 -39.15
C GLY A 3 -11.36 27.67 -37.80
N PRO A 4 -10.63 28.67 -37.29
CA PRO A 4 -10.05 28.59 -35.95
C PRO A 4 -11.18 28.60 -34.92
N ILE A 5 -11.14 27.65 -33.97
CA ILE A 5 -11.99 27.70 -32.78
C ILE A 5 -11.40 28.79 -31.88
N SER A 6 -12.18 29.84 -31.61
CA SER A 6 -11.79 30.93 -30.71
C SER A 6 -11.72 30.44 -29.27
N ASP A 7 -10.71 30.91 -28.52
CA ASP A 7 -10.43 30.58 -27.11
C ASP A 7 -11.49 31.02 -26.07
N ASP A 8 -12.74 31.31 -26.48
CA ASP A 8 -13.75 31.96 -25.61
C ASP A 8 -15.12 31.27 -25.56
N GLU A 9 -15.26 30.02 -26.03
CA GLU A 9 -16.46 29.24 -25.74
C GLU A 9 -16.37 28.67 -24.31
N LYS A 10 -16.71 29.51 -23.32
CA LYS A 10 -16.92 29.05 -21.93
C LYS A 10 -17.88 27.86 -21.98
N VAL A 11 -17.42 26.71 -21.49
CA VAL A 11 -18.29 25.54 -21.25
C VAL A 11 -19.37 25.99 -20.26
N THR A 12 -20.57 26.27 -20.78
CA THR A 12 -21.71 26.82 -20.01
C THR A 12 -22.71 25.75 -19.58
N GLN A 13 -22.55 24.52 -20.07
CA GLN A 13 -23.42 23.42 -19.66
C GLN A 13 -22.93 22.84 -18.33
N PRO A 14 -23.84 22.56 -17.37
CA PRO A 14 -23.47 21.94 -16.11
C PRO A 14 -22.72 20.62 -16.31
N ILE A 15 -21.64 20.40 -15.57
CA ILE A 15 -20.98 19.10 -15.51
C ILE A 15 -21.81 18.23 -14.59
N ARG A 16 -22.33 17.12 -15.14
CA ARG A 16 -23.17 16.18 -14.42
C ARG A 16 -22.33 15.01 -13.93
N ILE A 17 -22.20 14.86 -12.61
CA ILE A 17 -21.39 13.81 -11.99
C ILE A 17 -22.30 12.90 -11.18
N GLY A 18 -22.22 11.60 -11.45
CA GLY A 18 -22.96 10.56 -10.73
C GLY A 18 -22.07 9.76 -9.81
N ASP A 19 -22.59 9.32 -8.66
CA ASP A 19 -21.98 8.25 -7.87
C ASP A 19 -22.55 6.86 -8.23
N THR A 20 -21.98 5.81 -7.65
CA THR A 20 -22.42 4.42 -7.88
C THR A 20 -23.78 4.08 -7.27
N SER A 21 -24.33 4.97 -6.42
CA SER A 21 -25.68 4.85 -5.87
C SER A 21 -26.74 5.52 -6.74
N GLY A 22 -26.33 6.17 -7.83
CA GLY A 22 -27.21 6.92 -8.73
C GLY A 22 -27.52 8.34 -8.25
N HIS A 23 -26.84 8.83 -7.21
CA HIS A 23 -26.88 10.24 -6.83
C HIS A 23 -26.17 11.05 -7.90
N VAL A 24 -26.76 12.17 -8.32
CA VAL A 24 -26.22 13.01 -9.40
C VAL A 24 -26.15 14.46 -8.95
N ILE A 25 -24.99 15.08 -9.17
CA ILE A 25 -24.71 16.46 -8.83
C ILE A 25 -24.40 17.23 -10.12
N ASP A 26 -25.06 18.37 -10.29
CA ASP A 26 -24.78 19.30 -11.38
C ASP A 26 -23.84 20.40 -10.86
N LEU A 27 -22.72 20.57 -11.53
CA LEU A 27 -21.71 21.59 -11.20
C LEU A 27 -21.62 22.63 -12.29
N ASP A 28 -21.64 23.90 -11.90
CA ASP A 28 -21.41 25.02 -12.81
C ASP A 28 -19.90 25.14 -13.11
N PRO A 29 -19.45 24.83 -14.34
CA PRO A 29 -18.03 24.87 -14.68
C PRO A 29 -17.42 26.26 -14.54
N SER A 30 -18.23 27.32 -14.61
CA SER A 30 -17.77 28.70 -14.47
C SER A 30 -17.35 29.05 -13.03
N THR A 31 -17.79 28.25 -12.06
CA THR A 31 -17.42 28.39 -10.64
C THR A 31 -16.15 27.62 -10.28
N LEU A 32 -15.67 26.76 -11.18
CA LEU A 32 -14.51 25.91 -10.94
C LEU A 32 -13.22 26.63 -11.37
N PRO A 33 -12.15 26.56 -10.56
CA PRO A 33 -10.82 26.96 -11.00
C PRO A 33 -10.39 26.23 -12.29
N LYS A 34 -9.53 26.88 -13.06
CA LYS A 34 -8.96 26.25 -14.26
C LYS A 34 -8.15 25.01 -13.87
N ASN A 35 -8.26 23.93 -14.66
CA ASN A 35 -7.63 22.63 -14.41
C ASN A 35 -8.13 21.90 -13.15
N SER A 36 -9.34 22.22 -12.68
CA SER A 36 -9.98 21.45 -11.62
C SER A 36 -10.29 20.03 -12.06
N ILE A 37 -10.02 19.10 -11.15
CA ILE A 37 -10.48 17.71 -11.18
C ILE A 37 -11.61 17.63 -10.16
N VAL A 38 -12.72 17.00 -10.55
CA VAL A 38 -13.84 16.75 -9.65
C VAL A 38 -14.01 15.26 -9.44
N ILE A 39 -14.01 14.84 -8.18
CA ILE A 39 -14.11 13.45 -7.76
C ILE A 39 -15.31 13.32 -6.84
N MET A 40 -16.12 12.27 -7.00
CA MET A 40 -17.12 11.92 -5.99
C MET A 40 -16.41 11.21 -4.83
N ASP A 41 -16.45 11.80 -3.64
CA ASP A 41 -15.93 11.19 -2.42
C ASP A 41 -17.06 11.03 -1.40
N GLY A 42 -17.73 9.87 -1.47
CA GLY A 42 -19.01 9.68 -0.80
C GLY A 42 -20.12 10.47 -1.50
N SER A 43 -20.90 11.23 -0.74
CA SER A 43 -22.06 11.99 -1.25
C SER A 43 -21.74 13.44 -1.64
N GLU A 44 -20.50 13.90 -1.44
CA GLU A 44 -20.10 15.28 -1.74
C GLU A 44 -19.04 15.31 -2.85
N PRO A 45 -19.09 16.30 -3.76
CA PRO A 45 -18.08 16.45 -4.79
C PRO A 45 -16.82 17.07 -4.17
N PHE A 46 -15.70 16.40 -4.35
CA PHE A 46 -14.37 16.88 -4.01
C PHE A 46 -13.75 17.54 -5.25
N VAL A 47 -13.59 18.87 -5.20
CA VAL A 47 -12.92 19.65 -6.25
C VAL A 47 -11.46 19.88 -5.85
N THR A 48 -10.54 19.54 -6.74
CA THR A 48 -9.10 19.62 -6.51
C THR A 48 -8.36 19.90 -7.82
N THR A 49 -7.04 19.81 -7.84
CA THR A 49 -6.19 19.89 -9.04
C THR A 49 -5.22 18.70 -9.09
N ALA A 50 -4.61 18.46 -10.24
CA ALA A 50 -3.57 17.44 -10.38
C ALA A 50 -2.38 17.68 -9.41
N GLU A 51 -2.01 18.94 -9.23
CA GLU A 51 -0.91 19.32 -8.34
C GLU A 51 -1.26 19.07 -6.87
N GLU A 52 -2.44 19.50 -6.42
CA GLU A 52 -2.92 19.27 -5.04
C GLU A 52 -3.07 17.77 -4.74
N MET A 53 -3.61 17.02 -5.69
CA MET A 53 -3.73 15.56 -5.60
C MET A 53 -2.36 14.88 -5.47
N ALA A 54 -1.38 15.28 -6.29
CA ALA A 54 -0.01 14.77 -6.20
C ALA A 54 0.68 15.17 -4.88
N ALA A 55 0.37 16.35 -4.35
CA ALA A 55 0.94 16.87 -3.11
C ALA A 55 0.30 16.27 -1.84
N ALA A 56 -0.94 15.76 -1.92
CA ALA A 56 -1.69 15.21 -0.78
C ALA A 56 -0.95 14.04 -0.11
N ILE A 57 -0.35 13.16 -0.93
CA ILE A 57 0.48 12.04 -0.48
C ILE A 57 1.88 12.20 -1.08
N PRO A 58 2.80 12.92 -0.41
CA PRO A 58 4.11 13.22 -0.97
C PRO A 58 4.97 11.97 -1.05
N ASP A 59 5.66 11.80 -2.18
CA ASP A 59 6.64 10.74 -2.36
C ASP A 59 7.87 11.00 -1.47
N ARG A 60 8.28 10.00 -0.71
CA ARG A 60 9.52 10.06 0.09
C ARG A 60 10.43 8.86 -0.19
N GLY A 61 10.47 8.42 -1.45
CA GLY A 61 11.19 7.23 -1.91
C GLY A 61 10.58 5.91 -1.41
N PRO A 62 11.13 4.74 -1.80
CA PRO A 62 10.67 3.42 -1.39
C PRO A 62 11.08 3.05 0.05
N LEU A 63 10.47 2.01 0.62
CA LEU A 63 10.87 1.48 1.93
C LEU A 63 12.33 1.05 1.93
N VAL A 64 13.14 1.69 2.77
CA VAL A 64 14.54 1.29 2.96
C VAL A 64 14.63 0.12 3.94
N ARG A 65 15.31 -0.96 3.53
CA ARG A 65 15.53 -2.11 4.42
C ARG A 65 16.73 -1.87 5.32
N ALA A 66 16.48 -1.95 6.63
CA ALA A 66 17.51 -1.85 7.65
C ALA A 66 18.53 -2.99 7.57
N CYS A 67 19.69 -2.78 8.19
CA CYS A 67 20.71 -3.80 8.36
C CYS A 67 20.16 -4.95 9.21
N GLY A 68 20.36 -6.20 8.77
CA GLY A 68 19.92 -7.40 9.50
C GLY A 68 20.55 -7.55 10.89
N THR A 69 21.69 -6.90 11.13
CA THR A 69 22.47 -7.01 12.38
C THR A 69 22.31 -5.82 13.30
N CYS A 70 22.54 -4.61 12.77
CA CYS A 70 22.62 -3.39 13.59
C CYS A 70 21.40 -2.48 13.45
N HIS A 71 20.44 -2.85 12.60
CA HIS A 71 19.17 -2.14 12.36
C HIS A 71 19.26 -0.68 11.92
N LYS A 72 20.46 -0.15 11.66
CA LYS A 72 20.64 1.12 10.94
C LYS A 72 19.96 1.04 9.58
N THR A 73 19.54 2.18 9.04
CA THR A 73 18.95 2.28 7.70
C THR A 73 19.98 2.84 6.71
N PRO A 74 19.85 2.54 5.41
CA PRO A 74 20.65 3.18 4.36
C PRO A 74 20.69 4.71 4.51
N THR A 75 19.53 5.33 4.73
CA THR A 75 19.38 6.78 4.97
C THR A 75 20.22 7.27 6.15
N SER A 76 20.21 6.56 7.28
CA SER A 76 21.03 6.93 8.45
C SER A 76 22.54 6.83 8.22
N MET A 77 22.96 6.17 7.14
CA MET A 77 24.36 5.97 6.76
C MET A 77 24.74 6.70 5.46
N GLY A 78 23.84 7.54 4.92
CA GLY A 78 24.11 8.31 3.71
C GLY A 78 24.26 7.46 2.44
N VAL A 79 23.72 6.24 2.41
CA VAL A 79 23.76 5.35 1.24
C VAL A 79 22.34 5.06 0.74
N GLN A 80 22.20 4.82 -0.57
CA GLN A 80 20.89 4.54 -1.18
C GLN A 80 20.36 3.16 -0.74
N GLU A 81 21.22 2.14 -0.72
CA GLU A 81 20.86 0.80 -0.27
C GLU A 81 22.04 0.04 0.35
N PHE A 82 21.73 -0.99 1.12
CA PHE A 82 22.71 -1.92 1.68
C PHE A 82 22.90 -3.16 0.82
N SER A 83 24.09 -3.75 0.88
CA SER A 83 24.42 -4.99 0.19
C SER A 83 23.51 -6.13 0.63
N LYS A 84 22.99 -6.87 -0.36
CA LYS A 84 22.14 -8.05 -0.14
C LYS A 84 23.02 -9.26 0.17
N CYS A 85 22.51 -10.19 0.98
CA CYS A 85 23.10 -11.51 1.13
C CYS A 85 23.17 -12.19 -0.25
N ALA A 86 24.38 -12.55 -0.72
CA ALA A 86 24.59 -13.09 -2.06
C ALA A 86 23.84 -14.41 -2.32
N SER A 87 23.52 -15.17 -1.26
CA SER A 87 22.83 -16.45 -1.39
C SER A 87 21.31 -16.30 -1.50
N CYS A 88 20.65 -15.63 -0.54
CA CYS A 88 19.18 -15.52 -0.55
C CYS A 88 18.63 -14.22 -1.16
N GLY A 89 19.47 -13.21 -1.38
CA GLY A 89 19.09 -11.89 -1.88
C GLY A 89 18.18 -11.05 -0.96
N SER A 90 17.77 -11.57 0.20
CA SER A 90 16.65 -11.02 0.98
C SER A 90 17.08 -10.18 2.20
N THR A 91 18.05 -10.64 3.01
CA THR A 91 18.59 -9.82 4.10
C THR A 91 19.65 -8.86 3.55
N ARG A 92 19.67 -7.64 4.07
CA ARG A 92 20.67 -6.63 3.70
C ARG A 92 21.58 -6.28 4.88
N TYR A 93 22.81 -5.91 4.59
CA TYR A 93 23.82 -5.59 5.59
C TYR A 93 24.59 -4.34 5.19
N CYS A 94 24.83 -3.45 6.15
CA CYS A 94 25.63 -2.24 5.93
C CYS A 94 27.13 -2.55 5.76
N SER A 95 27.59 -3.75 6.15
CA SER A 95 28.98 -4.18 6.02
C SER A 95 29.12 -5.70 6.04
N ARG A 96 30.26 -6.20 5.54
CA ARG A 96 30.62 -7.63 5.66
C ARG A 96 30.71 -8.10 7.11
N GLN A 97 31.13 -7.22 8.02
CA GLN A 97 31.20 -7.53 9.46
C GLN A 97 29.80 -7.78 10.04
N CYS A 98 28.82 -6.94 9.71
CA CYS A 98 27.43 -7.17 10.12
C CYS A 98 26.91 -8.51 9.58
N GLN A 99 27.13 -8.79 8.29
CA GLN A 99 26.72 -10.07 7.69
C GLN A 99 27.37 -11.28 8.39
N ALA A 100 28.67 -11.22 8.68
CA ALA A 100 29.37 -12.30 9.36
C ALA A 100 28.87 -12.51 10.80
N SER A 101 28.61 -11.42 11.52
CA SER A 101 28.08 -11.46 12.89
C SER A 101 26.67 -12.06 12.96
N ASP A 102 25.83 -11.79 11.96
CA ASP A 102 24.47 -12.32 11.87
C ASP A 102 24.43 -13.76 11.32
N TRP A 103 25.54 -14.29 10.79
CA TRP A 103 25.53 -15.53 10.03
C TRP A 103 25.00 -16.74 10.80
N LYS A 104 25.29 -16.85 12.10
CA LYS A 104 24.82 -17.97 12.94
C LYS A 104 23.29 -18.06 12.96
N GLU A 105 22.62 -16.91 13.11
CA GLU A 105 21.16 -16.80 13.13
C GLU A 105 20.57 -16.77 11.71
N HIS A 106 21.26 -16.11 10.78
CA HIS A 106 20.77 -15.96 9.40
C HIS A 106 20.88 -17.23 8.57
N LYS A 107 21.93 -18.06 8.74
CA LYS A 107 22.18 -19.25 7.92
C LYS A 107 20.96 -20.18 7.76
N PRO A 108 20.24 -20.60 8.83
CA PRO A 108 19.05 -21.43 8.66
C PRO A 108 17.96 -20.74 7.84
N ILE A 109 17.70 -19.44 8.09
CA ILE A 109 16.72 -18.63 7.36
C ILE A 109 17.13 -18.47 5.89
N CYS A 110 18.43 -18.26 5.63
CA CYS A 110 19.00 -18.14 4.30
C CYS A 110 18.74 -19.41 3.48
N LYS A 111 19.03 -20.59 4.04
CA LYS A 111 18.76 -21.88 3.39
C LYS A 111 17.28 -22.09 3.07
N GLN A 112 16.40 -21.76 4.01
CA GLN A 112 14.96 -21.87 3.80
C GLN A 112 14.47 -20.96 2.66
N ARG A 113 14.98 -19.73 2.60
CA ARG A 113 14.65 -18.77 1.53
C ARG A 113 15.13 -19.25 0.17
N VAL A 114 16.36 -19.75 0.07
CA VAL A 114 16.88 -20.33 -1.18
C VAL A 114 16.06 -21.55 -1.61
N ALA A 115 15.74 -22.45 -0.69
CA ALA A 115 14.89 -23.60 -1.00
C ALA A 115 13.49 -23.18 -1.48
N ALA A 116 12.89 -22.15 -0.87
CA ALA A 116 11.63 -21.59 -1.31
C ALA A 116 11.73 -20.98 -2.72
N GLN A 117 12.79 -20.20 -3.00
CA GLN A 117 13.04 -19.64 -4.32
C GLN A 117 13.17 -20.73 -5.40
N ASN A 118 13.92 -21.79 -5.13
CA ASN A 118 14.06 -22.91 -6.07
C ASN A 118 12.72 -23.61 -6.33
N ARG A 119 11.91 -23.84 -5.27
CA ARG A 119 10.56 -24.41 -5.42
C ARG A 119 9.67 -23.53 -6.29
N LEU A 120 9.70 -22.21 -6.07
CA LEU A 120 8.93 -21.26 -6.88
C LEU A 120 9.37 -21.27 -8.35
N ALA A 121 10.68 -21.35 -8.63
CA ALA A 121 11.19 -21.44 -10.00
C ALA A 121 10.68 -22.69 -10.72
N VAL A 122 10.68 -23.85 -10.04
CA VAL A 122 10.13 -25.10 -10.59
C VAL A 122 8.62 -24.99 -10.81
N GLN A 123 7.87 -24.43 -9.85
CA GLN A 123 6.42 -24.24 -9.97
C GLN A 123 6.07 -23.29 -11.13
N ARG A 124 6.83 -22.21 -11.30
CA ARG A 124 6.68 -21.26 -12.40
C ARG A 124 6.83 -21.94 -13.75
N GLU A 125 7.89 -22.72 -13.91
CA GLU A 125 8.14 -23.45 -15.15
C GLU A 125 7.06 -24.50 -15.43
N ALA A 126 6.64 -25.24 -14.40
CA ALA A 126 5.55 -26.21 -14.54
C ALA A 126 4.22 -25.54 -14.94
N ALA A 127 3.89 -24.39 -14.36
CA ALA A 127 2.70 -23.62 -14.72
C ALA A 127 2.79 -23.11 -16.16
N ARG A 128 3.95 -22.58 -16.58
CA ARG A 128 4.22 -22.16 -17.97
C ARG A 128 3.99 -23.29 -18.95
N LEU A 129 4.55 -24.47 -18.69
CA LEU A 129 4.39 -25.66 -19.55
C LEU A 129 2.93 -26.16 -19.58
N ALA A 130 2.21 -26.03 -18.47
CA ALA A 130 0.80 -26.41 -18.38
C ALA A 130 -0.16 -25.34 -18.96
N GLY A 131 0.34 -24.20 -19.45
CA GLY A 131 -0.50 -23.07 -19.86
C GLY A 131 -1.34 -22.50 -18.71
N LYS A 132 -0.91 -22.73 -17.47
CA LYS A 132 -1.60 -22.25 -16.27
C LYS A 132 -1.04 -20.92 -15.83
N ARG A 133 -1.91 -20.05 -15.35
CA ARG A 133 -1.55 -18.81 -14.68
C ARG A 133 -0.64 -19.12 -13.48
N PHE A 134 0.43 -18.35 -13.32
CA PHE A 134 1.33 -18.42 -12.18
C PHE A 134 1.43 -17.06 -11.52
N CYS A 135 1.12 -17.00 -10.23
CA CYS A 135 1.16 -15.79 -9.44
C CYS A 135 1.71 -16.12 -8.06
N THR A 136 2.35 -15.17 -7.40
CA THR A 136 2.89 -15.38 -6.06
C THR A 136 2.60 -14.17 -5.17
N PRO A 137 2.57 -14.35 -3.83
CA PRO A 137 2.50 -13.22 -2.91
C PRO A 137 3.61 -12.17 -3.10
N MET A 138 4.70 -12.51 -3.80
CA MET A 138 5.80 -11.60 -4.07
C MET A 138 5.42 -10.45 -5.01
N THR A 139 4.45 -10.66 -5.91
CA THR A 139 3.93 -9.60 -6.78
C THR A 139 3.28 -8.51 -5.91
N ILE A 140 2.35 -8.89 -5.03
CA ILE A 140 1.67 -7.99 -4.08
C ILE A 140 2.69 -7.31 -3.17
N GLN A 141 3.65 -8.08 -2.64
CA GLN A 141 4.70 -7.53 -1.79
C GLN A 141 5.56 -6.48 -2.51
N THR A 142 5.86 -6.68 -3.79
CA THR A 142 6.68 -5.74 -4.57
C THR A 142 5.87 -4.48 -4.88
N TRP A 143 4.63 -4.63 -5.33
CA TRP A 143 3.69 -3.53 -5.54
C TRP A 143 3.55 -2.64 -4.30
N TYR A 144 3.23 -3.24 -3.14
CA TYR A 144 3.06 -2.48 -1.91
C TYR A 144 4.33 -1.69 -1.53
N ARG A 145 5.52 -2.25 -1.77
CA ARG A 145 6.79 -1.58 -1.45
C ARG A 145 7.06 -0.37 -2.32
N ASN A 146 6.69 -0.44 -3.60
CA ASN A 146 6.77 0.69 -4.52
C ASN A 146 5.78 1.78 -4.10
N GLN A 147 4.64 1.37 -3.51
CA GLN A 147 3.53 2.25 -3.16
C GLN A 147 3.38 2.54 -1.66
N PHE A 148 4.43 2.30 -0.86
CA PHE A 148 4.26 2.16 0.58
C PHE A 148 3.70 3.39 1.29
N ARG A 149 3.92 4.59 0.76
CA ARG A 149 3.46 5.85 1.35
C ARG A 149 1.95 5.99 1.28
N ALA A 150 1.37 5.68 0.14
CA ALA A 150 -0.09 5.65 0.00
C ALA A 150 -0.70 4.54 0.88
N ILE A 151 -0.02 3.39 0.99
CA ILE A 151 -0.46 2.31 1.89
C ILE A 151 -0.38 2.70 3.37
N GLU A 152 0.72 3.32 3.80
CA GLU A 152 0.91 3.82 5.17
C GLU A 152 -0.11 4.92 5.47
N HIS A 153 -0.37 5.83 4.53
CA HIS A 153 -1.39 6.87 4.63
C HIS A 153 -2.80 6.27 4.77
N ALA A 154 -3.13 5.26 3.96
CA ALA A 154 -4.39 4.54 4.06
C ALA A 154 -4.54 3.84 5.42
N ALA A 155 -3.49 3.13 5.87
CA ALA A 155 -3.47 2.44 7.16
C ALA A 155 -3.62 3.41 8.35
N PHE A 156 -2.98 4.58 8.26
CA PHE A 156 -3.08 5.64 9.26
C PHE A 156 -4.52 6.14 9.45
N HIS A 157 -5.24 6.34 8.34
CA HIS A 157 -6.62 6.81 8.37
C HIS A 157 -7.59 5.72 8.78
N ILE A 158 -7.51 4.53 8.17
CA ILE A 158 -8.47 3.45 8.39
C ILE A 158 -8.37 2.87 9.82
N LEU A 159 -7.17 2.88 10.43
CA LEU A 159 -6.97 2.48 11.82
C LEU A 159 -7.07 3.65 12.81
N GLU A 160 -7.43 4.84 12.33
CA GLU A 160 -7.63 6.05 13.13
C GLU A 160 -6.43 6.40 14.03
N VAL A 161 -5.21 6.19 13.53
CA VAL A 161 -3.98 6.35 14.31
C VAL A 161 -3.82 7.76 14.87
N TYR A 162 -4.37 8.77 14.17
CA TYR A 162 -4.43 10.16 14.62
C TYR A 162 -5.18 10.37 15.95
N LYS A 163 -6.06 9.45 16.36
CA LYS A 163 -6.73 9.50 17.68
C LYS A 163 -5.79 9.10 18.84
N GLY A 164 -4.55 8.73 18.53
CA GLY A 164 -3.54 8.35 19.50
C GLY A 164 -3.69 6.91 20.01
N PRO A 165 -2.78 6.46 20.89
CA PRO A 165 -2.62 5.05 21.25
C PRO A 165 -3.79 4.46 22.08
N LYS A 166 -4.66 5.31 22.64
CA LYS A 166 -5.80 4.89 23.47
C LYS A 166 -7.13 4.82 22.71
N ALA A 167 -7.33 5.69 21.72
CA ALA A 167 -8.61 5.84 21.01
C ALA A 167 -8.54 5.39 19.54
N SER A 168 -7.37 5.04 19.03
CA SER A 168 -7.21 4.41 17.70
C SER A 168 -7.64 2.95 17.70
N LEU A 169 -7.78 2.40 16.50
CA LEU A 169 -8.13 1.00 16.27
C LEU A 169 -6.92 0.05 16.29
N LEU A 170 -5.70 0.56 16.52
CA LEU A 170 -4.44 -0.21 16.45
C LEU A 170 -4.44 -1.50 17.27
N ARG A 171 -5.13 -1.51 18.42
CA ARG A 171 -5.16 -2.66 19.34
C ARG A 171 -6.28 -3.65 19.07
N THR A 172 -7.26 -3.26 18.25
CA THR A 172 -8.53 -3.96 18.09
C THR A 172 -8.80 -4.39 16.65
N HIS A 173 -8.12 -3.78 15.67
CA HIS A 173 -8.33 -4.02 14.25
C HIS A 173 -7.01 -4.24 13.50
N ILE A 174 -7.13 -4.77 12.28
CA ILE A 174 -6.07 -4.77 11.26
C ILE A 174 -6.55 -4.02 10.01
N ALA A 175 -5.62 -3.54 9.20
CA ALA A 175 -5.96 -2.97 7.90
C ALA A 175 -5.92 -4.07 6.83
N VAL A 176 -7.07 -4.32 6.20
CA VAL A 176 -7.22 -5.32 5.12
C VAL A 176 -7.31 -4.58 3.79
N PHE A 177 -6.32 -4.79 2.93
CA PHE A 177 -6.23 -4.24 1.60
C PHE A 177 -6.66 -5.31 0.60
N THR A 178 -7.72 -5.04 -0.15
CA THR A 178 -8.12 -5.87 -1.29
C THR A 178 -7.43 -5.33 -2.53
N VAL A 179 -6.71 -6.21 -3.22
CA VAL A 179 -5.98 -5.91 -4.46
C VAL A 179 -6.34 -6.92 -5.53
N ARG A 180 -6.07 -6.56 -6.78
CA ARG A 180 -6.22 -7.45 -7.93
C ARG A 180 -4.90 -7.54 -8.68
N VAL A 181 -4.33 -8.74 -8.75
CA VAL A 181 -3.20 -9.01 -9.66
C VAL A 181 -3.72 -9.08 -11.10
N ASP A 182 -2.93 -8.57 -12.05
CA ASP A 182 -3.34 -8.58 -13.46
C ASP A 182 -3.58 -10.01 -13.98
N GLU A 183 -4.61 -10.16 -14.79
CA GLU A 183 -5.03 -11.48 -15.28
C GLU A 183 -4.05 -12.04 -16.31
N LYS A 184 -3.54 -11.16 -17.19
CA LYS A 184 -2.65 -11.53 -18.29
C LYS A 184 -1.19 -11.58 -17.86
N THR A 185 -0.84 -10.72 -16.91
CA THR A 185 0.54 -10.45 -16.48
C THR A 185 0.65 -10.47 -14.95
N PRO A 186 0.24 -11.56 -14.27
CA PRO A 186 0.13 -11.62 -12.80
C PRO A 186 1.46 -11.51 -12.04
N GLU A 187 2.58 -11.53 -12.73
CA GLU A 187 3.93 -11.35 -12.16
C GLU A 187 4.40 -9.89 -12.24
N ASP A 188 3.67 -9.01 -12.93
CA ASP A 188 4.00 -7.59 -13.04
C ASP A 188 3.41 -6.81 -11.84
N PRO A 189 4.25 -6.31 -10.92
CA PRO A 189 3.77 -5.57 -9.76
C PRO A 189 3.19 -4.20 -10.13
N GLU A 190 3.53 -3.62 -11.28
CA GLU A 190 3.02 -2.30 -11.68
C GLU A 190 1.56 -2.37 -12.16
N LEU A 191 1.08 -3.57 -12.49
CA LEU A 191 -0.30 -3.81 -12.93
C LEU A 191 -1.24 -4.28 -11.81
N VAL A 192 -0.74 -4.36 -10.57
CA VAL A 192 -1.58 -4.67 -9.41
C VAL A 192 -2.49 -3.48 -9.11
N ARG A 193 -3.80 -3.72 -9.12
CA ARG A 193 -4.81 -2.70 -8.85
C ARG A 193 -5.24 -2.73 -7.39
N PHE A 194 -5.27 -1.57 -6.75
CA PHE A 194 -5.91 -1.39 -5.45
C PHE A 194 -7.43 -1.28 -5.64
N LEU A 195 -8.18 -2.03 -4.84
CA LEU A 195 -9.65 -1.99 -4.85
C LEU A 195 -10.18 -1.23 -3.64
N GLU A 196 -9.81 -1.67 -2.44
CA GLU A 196 -10.32 -1.08 -1.21
C GLU A 196 -9.43 -1.39 0.00
N VAL A 197 -9.66 -0.65 1.09
CA VAL A 197 -9.10 -0.94 2.40
C VAL A 197 -10.16 -0.83 3.48
N LEU A 198 -10.18 -1.80 4.39
CA LEU A 198 -11.11 -1.87 5.51
C LEU A 198 -10.37 -2.10 6.83
N ALA A 199 -10.92 -1.57 7.93
CA ALA A 199 -10.49 -1.94 9.28
C ALA A 199 -11.28 -3.17 9.73
N LEU A 200 -10.62 -4.32 9.85
CA LEU A 200 -11.25 -5.57 10.27
C LEU A 200 -10.98 -5.83 11.76
N PRO A 201 -12.02 -5.98 12.61
CA PRO A 201 -11.86 -6.38 14.00
C PRO A 201 -11.07 -7.70 14.15
N LEU A 202 -10.24 -7.80 15.19
CA LEU A 202 -9.35 -8.96 15.40
C LEU A 202 -10.08 -10.29 15.63
N ASP A 203 -11.30 -10.24 16.18
CA ASP A 203 -12.17 -11.40 16.37
C ASP A 203 -12.74 -11.88 15.03
N LYS A 204 -13.17 -10.96 14.16
CA LYS A 204 -13.61 -11.27 12.79
C LYS A 204 -12.46 -11.76 11.90
N PHE A 205 -11.29 -11.13 12.00
CA PHE A 205 -10.09 -11.58 11.28
C PHE A 205 -9.80 -13.06 11.51
N ALA A 206 -9.94 -13.53 12.75
CA ALA A 206 -9.72 -14.93 13.11
C ALA A 206 -10.69 -15.92 12.46
N GLN A 207 -11.88 -15.46 12.09
CA GLN A 207 -12.98 -16.27 11.56
C GLN A 207 -13.03 -16.20 10.03
N GLU A 208 -12.81 -15.01 9.47
CA GLU A 208 -13.06 -14.71 8.07
C GLU A 208 -11.81 -14.92 7.19
N ILE A 209 -10.60 -14.76 7.75
CA ILE A 209 -9.36 -14.89 6.97
C ILE A 209 -8.75 -16.30 7.12
N ARG A 210 -8.71 -17.03 5.99
CA ARG A 210 -8.08 -18.35 5.90
C ARG A 210 -6.56 -18.22 5.91
N MET A 211 -5.95 -18.55 7.03
CA MET A 211 -4.50 -18.51 7.24
C MET A 211 -4.10 -19.52 8.31
N ASP A 212 -2.83 -19.94 8.35
CA ASP A 212 -2.35 -20.83 9.41
C ASP A 212 -2.37 -20.15 10.80
N LYS A 213 -2.48 -20.98 11.84
CA LYS A 213 -2.59 -20.54 13.22
C LYS A 213 -1.41 -19.67 13.67
N ILE A 214 -0.20 -19.95 13.19
CA ILE A 214 1.02 -19.23 13.62
C ILE A 214 0.95 -17.78 13.13
N ASN A 215 0.61 -17.56 11.86
CA ASN A 215 0.47 -16.21 11.34
C ASN A 215 -0.74 -15.48 11.94
N HIS A 216 -1.84 -16.18 12.26
CA HIS A 216 -2.99 -15.62 13.00
C HIS A 216 -2.57 -15.08 14.37
N ASP A 217 -1.88 -15.91 15.16
CA ASP A 217 -1.42 -15.53 16.49
C ASP A 217 -0.38 -14.41 16.42
N ARG A 218 0.49 -14.42 15.40
CA ARG A 218 1.46 -13.34 15.15
C ARG A 218 0.76 -12.00 14.89
N CYS A 219 -0.25 -11.97 14.02
CA CYS A 219 -1.01 -10.76 13.71
C CYS A 219 -1.75 -10.22 14.94
N LYS A 220 -2.44 -11.10 15.67
CA LYS A 220 -3.14 -10.73 16.91
C LYS A 220 -2.19 -10.16 17.96
N LYS A 221 -1.04 -10.81 18.17
CA LYS A 221 -0.03 -10.34 19.13
C LYS A 221 0.51 -8.96 18.74
N ALA A 222 0.83 -8.77 17.46
CA ALA A 222 1.33 -7.50 16.95
C ALA A 222 0.31 -6.36 17.13
N ALA A 223 -0.94 -6.55 16.71
CA ALA A 223 -2.00 -5.55 16.88
C ALA A 223 -2.24 -5.24 18.38
N LYS A 224 -2.43 -6.26 19.23
CA LYS A 224 -2.68 -6.07 20.68
C LYS A 224 -1.58 -5.30 21.41
N SER A 225 -0.34 -5.34 20.92
CA SER A 225 0.76 -4.55 21.48
C SER A 225 0.51 -3.03 21.36
N GLY A 226 -0.25 -2.60 20.34
CA GLY A 226 -0.43 -1.20 19.97
C GLY A 226 0.82 -0.56 19.36
N GLN A 227 1.87 -1.34 19.09
CA GLN A 227 3.15 -0.88 18.54
C GLN A 227 3.29 -1.16 17.04
N ALA A 228 2.32 -1.83 16.43
CA ALA A 228 2.34 -2.16 15.02
C ALA A 228 0.96 -2.00 14.37
N MET A 229 0.94 -1.34 13.21
CA MET A 229 -0.11 -1.51 12.22
C MET A 229 0.11 -2.86 11.53
N VAL A 230 -0.91 -3.71 11.53
CA VAL A 230 -0.90 -4.97 10.80
C VAL A 230 -1.60 -4.74 9.46
N LEU A 231 -0.86 -4.91 8.38
CA LEU A 231 -1.34 -4.72 7.01
C LEU A 231 -1.48 -6.10 6.37
N TYR A 232 -2.72 -6.46 6.01
CA TYR A 232 -3.04 -7.71 5.35
C TYR A 232 -3.52 -7.40 3.94
N PHE A 233 -2.81 -7.91 2.93
CA PHE A 233 -3.17 -7.75 1.52
C PHE A 233 -3.74 -9.05 1.00
N MET A 234 -4.79 -8.97 0.19
CA MET A 234 -5.37 -10.16 -0.44
C MET A 234 -5.86 -9.91 -1.86
N ASP A 235 -5.67 -10.91 -2.70
CA ASP A 235 -6.43 -11.11 -3.94
C ASP A 235 -7.38 -12.28 -3.71
N MET A 236 -8.68 -12.03 -3.80
CA MET A 236 -9.72 -13.03 -3.53
C MET A 236 -9.86 -14.07 -4.63
N GLU A 237 -9.59 -13.72 -5.88
CA GLU A 237 -9.80 -14.64 -7.00
C GLU A 237 -8.62 -15.61 -7.11
N ASP A 238 -7.40 -15.12 -6.89
CA ASP A 238 -6.19 -15.93 -6.92
C ASP A 238 -5.80 -16.49 -5.54
N TRP A 239 -6.59 -16.19 -4.51
CA TRP A 239 -6.36 -16.59 -3.11
C TRP A 239 -4.94 -16.27 -2.63
N LEU A 240 -4.35 -15.19 -3.15
CA LEU A 240 -3.06 -14.70 -2.72
C LEU A 240 -3.24 -13.83 -1.49
N HIS A 241 -2.29 -13.93 -0.56
CA HIS A 241 -2.23 -13.02 0.57
C HIS A 241 -0.81 -12.68 0.95
N HIS A 242 -0.64 -11.49 1.50
CA HIS A 242 0.65 -10.99 1.98
C HIS A 242 0.45 -10.18 3.27
N ILE A 243 1.44 -10.21 4.16
CA ILE A 243 1.34 -9.54 5.48
C ILE A 243 2.58 -8.72 5.74
N GLU A 244 2.38 -7.47 6.16
CA GLU A 244 3.44 -6.57 6.58
C GLU A 244 3.10 -5.96 7.95
N PHE A 245 4.14 -5.62 8.71
CA PHE A 245 4.03 -5.00 10.03
C PHE A 245 4.78 -3.68 9.99
N HIS A 246 4.05 -2.60 10.22
CA HIS A 246 4.62 -1.26 10.27
C HIS A 246 4.52 -0.75 11.68
N GLY A 247 5.57 -0.09 12.19
CA GLY A 247 5.35 0.80 13.32
C GLY A 247 4.35 1.88 12.92
N PRO A 248 3.38 2.26 13.77
CA PRO A 248 2.58 3.43 13.48
C PRO A 248 3.53 4.62 13.27
N PRO A 249 3.28 5.49 12.28
CA PRO A 249 4.05 6.72 12.18
C PRO A 249 3.90 7.48 13.50
N SER A 250 4.89 8.30 13.85
CA SER A 250 4.77 9.19 15.00
C SER A 250 3.41 9.90 14.94
N SER A 251 2.61 9.74 16.00
CA SER A 251 1.35 10.47 16.12
C SER A 251 1.60 11.98 16.23
N GLU A 252 2.84 12.41 16.46
CA GLU A 252 3.26 13.80 16.27
C GLU A 252 3.72 14.02 14.82
N PRO A 253 3.18 15.04 14.13
CA PRO A 253 2.53 16.20 14.73
C PRO A 253 0.98 16.19 14.73
N TYR A 254 0.33 15.05 14.43
CA TYR A 254 -1.14 14.95 14.48
C TYR A 254 -1.71 15.24 15.89
N THR A 255 -1.00 14.84 16.96
CA THR A 255 -1.35 15.18 18.35
C THR A 255 -0.95 16.59 18.76
N ARG A 256 -0.15 17.30 17.95
CA ARG A 256 0.19 18.73 18.13
C ARG A 256 -0.75 19.67 17.36
N GLY A 257 -1.78 19.13 16.71
CA GLY A 257 -2.74 19.93 15.95
C GLY A 257 -2.21 20.45 14.61
N GLU A 258 -1.04 19.98 14.15
CA GLU A 258 -0.42 20.51 12.92
C GLU A 258 -0.93 19.81 11.64
N LYS A 259 -1.71 18.71 11.77
CA LYS A 259 -2.46 18.11 10.66
C LYS A 259 -3.79 17.53 11.16
N THR A 260 -4.91 18.03 10.65
CA THR A 260 -6.21 17.34 10.74
C THR A 260 -6.16 16.07 9.88
N PRO A 261 -6.91 15.00 10.24
CA PRO A 261 -7.04 13.85 9.35
C PRO A 261 -7.52 14.33 7.98
N ASP A 262 -6.96 13.74 6.94
CA ASP A 262 -7.32 14.07 5.57
C ASP A 262 -8.75 13.58 5.32
N LYS A 263 -9.65 14.52 5.03
CA LYS A 263 -11.07 14.22 4.80
C LYS A 263 -11.27 13.41 3.52
N HIS A 264 -10.39 13.58 2.53
CA HIS A 264 -10.47 12.99 1.20
C HIS A 264 -9.43 11.90 0.96
N TRP A 265 -8.90 11.32 2.05
CA TRP A 265 -7.82 10.33 2.00
C TRP A 265 -8.14 9.14 1.09
N ARG A 266 -9.41 8.74 0.98
CA ARG A 266 -9.82 7.63 0.10
C ARG A 266 -9.58 7.98 -1.36
N ALA A 267 -10.05 9.15 -1.81
CA ALA A 267 -9.82 9.63 -3.16
C ALA A 267 -8.31 9.74 -3.45
N HIS A 268 -7.55 10.36 -2.53
CA HIS A 268 -6.10 10.49 -2.67
C HIS A 268 -5.38 9.14 -2.78
N VAL A 269 -5.75 8.16 -1.95
CA VAL A 269 -5.16 6.82 -1.97
C VAL A 269 -5.51 6.07 -3.25
N ILE A 270 -6.77 6.07 -3.68
CA ILE A 270 -7.20 5.40 -4.91
C ILE A 270 -6.45 5.96 -6.11
N MET A 271 -6.39 7.28 -6.24
CA MET A 271 -5.69 7.95 -7.33
C MET A 271 -4.19 7.62 -7.30
N LYS A 272 -3.54 7.74 -6.14
CA LYS A 272 -2.10 7.46 -6.01
C LYS A 272 -1.75 5.99 -6.31
N LEU A 273 -2.56 5.03 -5.82
CA LEU A 273 -2.28 3.59 -5.95
C LEU A 273 -2.59 3.01 -7.32
N ASN A 274 -3.53 3.61 -8.06
CA ASN A 274 -3.94 3.11 -9.37
C ASN A 274 -3.40 3.95 -10.54
N GLY A 275 -2.40 4.81 -10.28
CA GLY A 275 -1.76 5.64 -11.31
C GLY A 275 -2.65 6.76 -11.84
N GLY A 276 -3.65 7.19 -11.06
CA GLY A 276 -4.50 8.33 -11.35
C GLY A 276 -3.74 9.64 -11.17
N LEU A 277 -3.07 10.07 -12.24
CA LEU A 277 -3.09 11.38 -12.90
C LEU A 277 -2.46 11.26 -14.28
#